data_AF-A0AAC9JW09-F1
#
_entry.id   AF-A0AAC9JW09-F1
#
_cell.length_a   1.000
_cell.length_b   1.000
_cell.length_c   1.000
_cell.angle_alpha   90.00
_cell.angle_beta   90.00
_cell.angle_gamma   90.00
#
_symmetry.space_group_name_H-M   'P 1'
#
loop_
_entity.id
_entity.type
_entity.pdbx_description
1 polymer ?
#
loop_
_entity_poly.entity_id
_entity_poly.type
_entity_poly.pdbx_seq_one_letter_code
_entity_poly.pdbx_strand_id
1 'polypeptide(L)'
;MAEAKRRDETEVLLSRLSAILTRLDIDCTCRETLNGAIDRFARLEVRRLARRRLAEARDCKDRIGAILHLLSELDQITEGESDRSVFAEMALLFDEIAASAAGGAAALRRIEA
;
A
#
# COMPACT_ATOMS: atom_id res chain seq x y z
N MET A 1 2.81 11.36 4.00
CA MET A 1 2.33 12.57 3.31
C MET A 1 1.98 12.34 1.84
N ALA A 2 2.86 11.74 1.02
CA ALA A 2 2.62 11.59 -0.42
C ALA A 2 1.41 10.71 -0.84
N GLU A 3 0.86 9.83 0.00
CA GLU A 3 -0.27 8.97 -0.39
C GLU A 3 -1.64 9.43 0.14
N ALA A 4 -1.71 10.07 1.32
CA ALA A 4 -2.88 10.87 1.69
C ALA A 4 -3.13 11.96 0.63
N LYS A 5 -2.03 12.56 0.15
CA LYS A 5 -2.02 13.42 -1.04
C LYS A 5 -2.58 12.73 -2.30
N ARG A 6 -2.32 11.44 -2.54
CA ARG A 6 -2.86 10.70 -3.71
C ARG A 6 -4.35 10.36 -3.60
N ARG A 7 -4.85 10.08 -2.38
CA ARG A 7 -6.27 9.82 -2.11
C ARG A 7 -7.08 11.11 -2.27
N ASP A 8 -6.58 12.20 -1.67
CA ASP A 8 -7.03 13.57 -1.89
C ASP A 8 -6.96 13.95 -3.38
N GLU A 9 -5.84 13.66 -4.07
CA GLU A 9 -5.72 13.91 -5.52
C GLU A 9 -6.75 13.13 -6.35
N THR A 10 -7.10 11.89 -6.00
CA THR A 10 -8.10 11.11 -6.75
C THR A 10 -9.51 11.68 -6.55
N GLU A 11 -9.85 12.05 -5.33
CA GLU A 11 -11.14 12.67 -5.00
C GLU A 11 -11.25 14.08 -5.60
N VAL A 12 -10.17 14.85 -5.57
CA VAL A 12 -10.02 16.15 -6.24
C VAL A 12 -10.10 16.00 -7.76
N LEU A 13 -9.48 14.97 -8.36
CA LEU A 13 -9.55 14.72 -9.80
C LEU A 13 -10.95 14.33 -10.24
N LEU A 14 -11.64 13.46 -9.48
CA LEU A 14 -13.03 13.10 -9.75
C LEU A 14 -13.97 14.30 -9.58
N SER A 15 -13.73 15.15 -8.57
CA SER A 15 -14.49 16.38 -8.36
C SER A 15 -14.27 17.38 -9.50
N ARG A 16 -13.02 17.55 -9.95
CA ARG A 16 -12.69 18.41 -11.11
C ARG A 16 -13.27 17.87 -12.41
N LEU A 17 -13.22 16.56 -12.62
CA LEU A 17 -13.82 15.90 -13.79
C LEU A 17 -15.34 16.09 -13.78
N SER A 18 -15.99 15.84 -12.64
CA SER A 18 -17.42 16.06 -12.46
C SER A 18 -17.82 17.52 -12.73
N ALA A 19 -17.04 18.49 -12.23
CA ALA A 19 -17.27 19.91 -12.47
C ALA A 19 -17.14 20.32 -13.95
N ILE A 20 -16.25 19.68 -14.72
CA ILE A 20 -16.13 19.91 -16.17
C ILE A 20 -17.33 19.31 -16.89
N LEU A 21 -17.68 18.06 -16.57
CA LEU A 21 -18.74 17.35 -17.27
C LEU A 21 -20.13 17.94 -16.97
N THR A 22 -20.36 18.47 -15.77
CA THR A 22 -21.62 19.17 -15.42
C THR A 22 -21.78 20.56 -16.05
N ARG A 23 -20.71 21.11 -16.64
CA ARG A 23 -20.74 22.38 -17.41
C ARG A 23 -20.98 22.17 -18.90
N LEU A 24 -20.93 20.92 -19.38
CA LEU A 24 -21.42 20.60 -20.72
C LEU A 24 -22.93 20.82 -20.75
N ASP A 25 -23.46 21.21 -21.91
CA ASP A 25 -24.89 21.45 -22.11
C ASP A 25 -25.62 20.10 -22.25
N ILE A 26 -25.56 19.31 -21.17
CA ILE A 26 -26.21 18.01 -21.04
C ILE A 26 -27.54 18.21 -20.34
N ASP A 27 -28.56 17.53 -20.84
CA ASP A 27 -29.89 17.52 -20.23
C ASP A 27 -29.84 17.05 -18.77
N CYS A 28 -30.86 17.44 -17.99
CA CYS A 28 -30.91 17.17 -16.56
C CYS A 28 -30.87 15.66 -16.24
N THR A 29 -31.47 14.81 -17.08
CA THR A 29 -31.53 13.36 -16.87
C THR A 29 -30.17 12.69 -17.11
N CYS A 30 -29.46 13.10 -18.14
CA CYS A 30 -28.10 12.66 -18.43
C CYS A 30 -27.13 13.16 -17.35
N ARG A 31 -27.34 14.35 -16.79
CA ARG A 31 -26.56 14.88 -15.66
C ARG A 31 -26.72 14.03 -14.39
N GLU A 32 -27.95 13.67 -14.03
CA GLU A 32 -28.21 12.79 -12.88
C GLU A 32 -27.61 11.40 -13.08
N THR A 33 -27.77 10.84 -14.29
CA THR A 33 -27.19 9.54 -14.66
C THR A 33 -25.66 9.57 -14.56
N LEU A 34 -25.03 10.63 -15.06
CA LEU A 34 -23.58 10.81 -15.01
C LEU A 34 -23.08 10.93 -13.56
N ASN A 35 -23.72 11.74 -12.73
CA ASN A 35 -23.35 11.89 -11.33
C ASN A 35 -23.45 10.54 -10.59
N GLY A 36 -24.55 9.79 -10.80
CA GLY A 36 -24.71 8.45 -10.24
C GLY A 36 -23.62 7.48 -10.69
N ALA A 37 -23.18 7.56 -11.95
CA ALA A 37 -22.08 6.75 -12.46
C ALA A 37 -20.72 7.11 -11.81
N ILE A 38 -20.43 8.40 -11.64
CA ILE A 38 -19.22 8.89 -10.97
C ILE A 38 -19.20 8.44 -9.50
N ASP A 39 -20.32 8.57 -8.78
CA ASP A 39 -20.42 8.14 -7.38
C ASP A 39 -20.23 6.63 -7.21
N ARG A 40 -20.75 5.84 -8.17
CA ARG A 40 -20.55 4.39 -8.19
C ARG A 40 -19.09 4.06 -8.45
N PHE A 41 -18.45 4.75 -9.38
CA PHE A 41 -17.04 4.58 -9.70
C PHE A 41 -16.14 4.92 -8.50
N ALA A 42 -16.36 6.05 -7.84
CA ALA A 42 -15.64 6.44 -6.62
C ALA A 42 -15.69 5.34 -5.55
N ARG A 43 -16.88 4.77 -5.30
CA ARG A 43 -17.06 3.67 -4.34
C ARG A 43 -16.31 2.39 -4.74
N LEU A 44 -16.28 2.07 -6.03
CA LEU A 44 -15.52 0.93 -6.55
C LEU A 44 -14.01 1.13 -6.41
N GLU A 45 -13.53 2.35 -6.68
CA GLU A 45 -12.12 2.71 -6.55
C GLU A 45 -11.63 2.67 -5.11
N VAL A 46 -12.40 3.17 -4.15
CA VAL A 46 -12.09 3.05 -2.71
C VAL A 46 -11.90 1.58 -2.33
N ARG A 47 -12.81 0.69 -2.76
CA ARG A 47 -12.70 -0.75 -2.50
C ARG A 47 -11.50 -1.38 -3.22
N ARG A 48 -11.21 -0.97 -4.46
CA ARG A 48 -10.07 -1.47 -5.24
C ARG A 48 -8.75 -1.12 -4.57
N LEU A 49 -8.61 0.14 -4.14
CA LEU A 49 -7.41 0.61 -3.42
C LEU A 49 -7.24 -0.12 -2.09
N ALA A 50 -8.30 -0.26 -1.29
CA ALA A 50 -8.24 -1.01 -0.04
C ALA A 50 -7.78 -2.47 -0.25
N ARG A 51 -8.32 -3.17 -1.26
CA ARG A 51 -7.87 -4.53 -1.61
C ARG A 51 -6.40 -4.57 -1.98
N ARG A 52 -5.93 -3.62 -2.79
CA ARG A 52 -4.52 -3.53 -3.19
C ARG A 52 -3.61 -3.32 -1.97
N ARG A 53 -3.96 -2.40 -1.07
CA ARG A 53 -3.17 -2.14 0.15
C ARG A 53 -3.12 -3.33 1.09
N LEU A 54 -4.23 -4.07 1.21
CA LEU A 54 -4.24 -5.33 1.96
C LEU A 54 -3.33 -6.39 1.33
N ALA A 55 -3.30 -6.49 -0.01
CA ALA A 55 -2.37 -7.38 -0.70
C ALA A 55 -0.91 -6.97 -0.42
N GLU A 56 -0.56 -5.68 -0.57
CA GLU A 56 0.78 -5.16 -0.27
C GLU A 56 1.21 -5.45 1.18
N ALA A 57 0.30 -5.32 2.15
CA ALA A 57 0.58 -5.65 3.55
C ALA A 57 0.79 -7.17 3.77
N ARG A 58 0.04 -8.01 3.06
CA ARG A 58 0.22 -9.47 3.09
C ARG A 58 1.55 -9.88 2.47
N ASP A 59 1.94 -9.27 1.35
CA ASP A 59 3.23 -9.52 0.72
C ASP A 59 4.40 -9.17 1.66
N CYS A 60 4.29 -8.05 2.41
CA CYS A 60 5.28 -7.70 3.44
C CYS A 60 5.34 -8.75 4.56
N LYS A 61 4.18 -9.26 5.01
CA LYS A 61 4.09 -10.31 6.04
C LYS A 61 4.71 -11.61 5.54
N ASP A 62 4.47 -12.00 4.29
CA ASP A 62 5.04 -13.20 3.68
C ASP A 62 6.56 -13.05 3.51
N ARG A 63 7.05 -11.86 3.12
CA ARG A 63 8.49 -11.55 3.05
C ARG A 63 9.16 -11.66 4.42
N ILE A 64 8.55 -11.12 5.48
CA ILE A 64 9.06 -11.29 6.85
C ILE A 64 9.17 -12.78 7.20
N GLY A 65 8.16 -13.59 6.87
CA GLY A 65 8.19 -15.03 7.10
C GLY A 65 9.38 -15.72 6.40
N ALA A 66 9.68 -15.34 5.16
CA ALA A 66 10.83 -15.86 4.42
C ALA A 66 12.17 -15.43 5.06
N ILE A 67 12.29 -14.19 5.51
CA ILE A 67 13.51 -13.71 6.18
C ILE A 67 13.70 -14.38 7.54
N LEU A 68 12.62 -14.61 8.30
CA LEU A 68 12.68 -15.37 9.56
C LEU A 68 13.15 -16.81 9.33
N HIS A 69 12.79 -17.42 8.20
CA HIS A 69 13.32 -18.73 7.84
C HIS A 69 14.85 -18.69 7.62
N LEU A 70 15.36 -17.70 6.88
CA LEU A 70 16.80 -17.49 6.71
C LEU A 70 17.51 -17.22 8.05
N LEU A 71 16.92 -16.39 8.91
CA LEU A 71 17.46 -16.08 10.23
C LEU A 71 17.50 -17.28 11.18
N SER A 72 16.82 -18.39 10.89
CA SER A 72 16.98 -19.62 11.69
C SER A 72 18.41 -20.18 11.65
N GLU A 73 19.22 -19.79 10.65
CA GLU A 73 20.66 -20.10 10.61
C GLU A 73 21.43 -19.43 11.77
N LEU A 74 20.91 -18.33 12.33
CA LEU A 74 21.51 -17.66 13.50
C LEU A 74 21.60 -18.57 14.72
N ASP A 75 20.71 -19.57 14.85
CA ASP A 75 20.74 -20.54 15.95
C ASP A 75 22.00 -21.45 15.90
N GLN A 76 22.67 -21.51 14.76
CA GLN A 76 23.88 -22.31 14.55
C GLN A 76 25.16 -21.47 14.70
N ILE A 77 25.03 -20.14 14.67
CA ILE A 77 26.15 -19.21 14.80
C ILE A 77 26.52 -19.08 16.27
N THR A 78 27.81 -19.26 16.56
CA THR A 78 28.36 -19.07 17.91
C THR A 78 29.36 -17.94 17.94
N GLU A 79 29.75 -17.51 19.13
CA GLU A 79 30.77 -16.46 19.34
C GLU A 79 32.12 -16.81 18.69
N GLY A 80 32.39 -18.12 18.56
CA GLY A 80 33.58 -18.70 17.95
C GLY A 80 33.53 -18.80 16.42
N GLU A 81 32.49 -18.27 15.76
CA GLU A 81 32.41 -18.28 14.30
C GLU A 81 33.64 -17.61 13.67
N SER A 82 34.29 -18.36 12.79
CA SER A 82 35.52 -17.98 12.12
C SER A 82 35.25 -16.97 11.00
N ASP A 83 34.12 -17.12 10.31
CA ASP A 83 33.71 -16.18 9.29
C ASP A 83 32.91 -15.01 9.89
N ARG A 84 33.57 -13.87 10.01
CA ARG A 84 32.95 -12.67 10.58
C ARG A 84 31.94 -11.99 9.63
N SER A 85 31.92 -12.32 8.34
CA SER A 85 30.94 -11.71 7.42
C SER A 85 29.52 -12.14 7.73
N VAL A 86 29.34 -13.35 8.26
CA VAL A 86 28.02 -13.90 8.60
C VAL A 86 27.27 -13.00 9.59
N PHE A 87 27.95 -12.39 10.58
CA PHE A 87 27.31 -11.44 11.49
C PHE A 87 26.76 -10.21 10.77
N ALA A 88 27.46 -9.71 9.76
CA ALA A 88 27.00 -8.58 8.95
C ALA A 88 25.82 -8.98 8.06
N GLU A 89 25.83 -10.19 7.50
CA GLU A 89 24.72 -10.74 6.72
C GLU A 89 23.47 -10.90 7.59
N MET A 90 23.60 -11.44 8.80
CA MET A 90 22.48 -11.56 9.75
C MET A 90 21.91 -10.20 10.15
N ALA A 91 22.76 -9.17 10.32
CA ALA A 91 22.32 -7.81 10.57
C ALA A 91 21.48 -7.26 9.39
N LEU A 92 21.90 -7.49 8.15
CA LEU A 92 21.13 -7.09 6.96
C LEU A 92 19.75 -7.77 6.90
N LEU A 93 19.64 -9.03 7.33
CA LEU A 93 18.34 -9.71 7.41
C LEU A 93 17.40 -9.02 8.42
N PHE A 94 17.90 -8.56 9.57
CA PHE A 94 17.10 -7.77 10.51
C PHE A 94 16.66 -6.42 9.92
N ASP A 95 17.55 -5.73 9.21
CA ASP A 95 17.23 -4.48 8.52
C ASP A 95 16.12 -4.70 7.46
N GLU A 96 16.16 -5.82 6.74
CA GLU A 96 15.11 -6.18 5.78
C GLU A 96 13.76 -6.48 6.45
N ILE A 97 13.76 -7.11 7.64
CA ILE A 97 12.54 -7.28 8.45
C ILE A 97 11.98 -5.92 8.83
N ALA A 98 12.83 -5.02 9.34
CA ALA A 98 12.41 -3.68 9.75
C ALA A 98 11.79 -2.90 8.57
N ALA A 99 12.44 -2.94 7.41
CA ALA A 99 11.94 -2.31 6.19
C ALA A 99 10.60 -2.92 5.74
N SER A 100 10.48 -4.25 5.75
CA SER A 100 9.24 -4.96 5.38
C SER A 100 8.10 -4.65 6.35
N ALA A 101 8.37 -4.62 7.65
CA ALA A 101 7.41 -4.28 8.69
C ALA A 101 6.93 -2.82 8.54
N ALA A 102 7.85 -1.89 8.29
CA ALA A 102 7.52 -0.49 8.01
C ALA A 102 6.65 -0.36 6.75
N GLY A 103 6.97 -1.11 5.69
CA GLY A 103 6.20 -1.17 4.45
C GLY A 103 4.76 -1.67 4.67
N GLY A 104 4.60 -2.80 5.37
CA GLY A 104 3.30 -3.37 5.69
C GLY A 104 2.45 -2.44 6.57
N ALA A 105 3.05 -1.86 7.62
CA ALA A 105 2.37 -0.89 8.48
C ALA A 105 1.95 0.37 7.70
N ALA A 106 2.82 0.88 6.81
CA ALA A 106 2.48 2.00 5.96
C ALA A 106 1.28 1.68 5.06
N ALA A 107 1.30 0.52 4.38
CA ALA A 107 0.21 0.08 3.51
C ALA A 107 -1.14 0.01 4.24
N LEU A 108 -1.17 -0.51 5.47
CA LEU A 108 -2.38 -0.57 6.28
C LEU A 108 -2.87 0.81 6.72
N ARG A 109 -1.98 1.70 7.17
CA ARG A 109 -2.35 3.09 7.55
C ARG A 109 -2.94 3.88 6.39
N ARG A 110 -2.58 3.54 5.15
CA ARG A 110 -3.15 4.13 3.92
C ARG A 110 -4.60 3.68 3.63
N ILE A 111 -5.09 2.66 4.33
CA ILE A 111 -6.50 2.25 4.27
C ILE A 111 -7.32 3.08 5.27
N GLU A 112 -6.78 3.25 6.49
CA GLU A 112 -7.39 4.00 7.60
C GLU A 112 -7.56 5.48 7.28
N ALA A 113 -6.57 6.10 6.63
CA ALA A 113 -6.58 7.52 6.23
C ALA A 113 -7.35 7.77 4.95
#